data_AF-A0A7S4PA63-F1
#
_entry.id   AF-A0A7S4PA63-F1
#
_cell.length_a   1.000
_cell.length_b   1.000
_cell.length_c   1.000
_cell.angle_alpha   90.00
_cell.angle_beta   90.00
_cell.angle_gamma   90.00
#
_symmetry.space_group_name_H-M   'P 1'
#
loop_
_entity.id
_entity.type
_entity.pdbx_description
1 polymer ?
#
loop_
_entity_poly.entity_id
_entity_poly.type
_entity_poly.pdbx_seq_one_letter_code
_entity_poly.pdbx_strand_id
1 'polypeptide(L)'
;MFFLSFDLGLLSWLTAFITGSSSFMLWFVVPTFQESYPKEGYGRKKRGEGLSSPSQPVKGELRIDGEWLKDSENRRVLLRGVNLGGSSKMPVGLRTNDASGLERKGITFVGRPFPLEEADEHLERLACWGLTFLRFLVTWEAVEHEGPGVYDREYLTYVRDVIRKAGQHGISVFVDPHQDVWSRWTGGDGAPAWTLDAAGFEVSRLHESGAAFTHQHHGDPLPSMMWIPNHMRLAAGTMFTLFFGGRDFAPLLTVEGKNIQDWLQEHYIRAMVALAETLRDEPNVLGFDTLNEPNLGMIGWEDVRRKSAYLKHGWCASWFESFQLGEGKALAVDYYYPSYVWNGKKTLNAGRVRAWREGRECVWKQHGVWDVDERGEAVLLKPHYFQEVRGRKVNAMGDYFVPFLRRFMTAIRKASPGSFIFIDRDTDFEDPTAEHCPRFSQRSEGVEQEQEQEQEQEQEQEQEQEQ
;
A
#
# COMPACT_ATOMS: atom_id res chain seq x y z
N MET A 1 -15.45 -4.73 -61.90
CA MET A 1 -16.47 -4.83 -60.83
C MET A 1 -15.82 -5.52 -59.64
N PHE A 2 -15.31 -4.73 -58.68
CA PHE A 2 -15.14 -5.04 -57.26
C PHE A 2 -14.60 -3.75 -56.64
N PHE A 3 -15.53 -2.99 -56.06
CA PHE A 3 -15.26 -1.81 -55.25
C PHE A 3 -14.76 -2.28 -53.88
N LEU A 4 -13.61 -1.76 -53.44
CA LEU A 4 -13.25 -1.75 -52.02
C LEU A 4 -13.39 -0.29 -51.56
N SER A 5 -14.36 -0.08 -50.68
CA SER A 5 -14.69 1.19 -50.05
C SER A 5 -13.56 1.60 -49.11
N PHE A 6 -13.00 2.80 -49.30
CA PHE A 6 -12.14 3.44 -48.31
C PHE A 6 -13.04 4.08 -47.26
N ASP A 7 -12.99 3.59 -46.02
CA ASP A 7 -13.68 4.19 -44.90
C ASP A 7 -12.83 5.34 -44.31
N LEU A 8 -13.33 6.56 -44.42
CA LEU A 8 -12.68 7.83 -44.04
C LEU A 8 -12.69 8.07 -42.50
N GLY A 9 -12.86 7.02 -41.70
CA GLY A 9 -12.86 7.10 -40.22
C GLY A 9 -11.47 7.08 -39.56
N LEU A 10 -10.44 6.57 -40.25
CA LEU A 10 -9.12 6.34 -39.64
C LEU A 10 -8.25 7.61 -39.49
N LEU A 11 -8.57 8.69 -40.22
CA LEU A 11 -7.73 9.90 -40.21
C LEU A 11 -8.06 10.91 -39.11
N SER A 12 -9.17 10.75 -38.37
CA SER A 12 -9.48 11.60 -37.19
C SER A 12 -8.87 11.08 -35.88
N TRP A 13 -8.32 9.86 -35.88
CA TRP A 13 -7.71 9.23 -34.70
C TRP A 13 -6.20 9.53 -34.53
N LEU A 14 -5.52 10.02 -35.57
CA LEU A 14 -4.07 10.18 -35.57
C LEU A 14 -3.55 11.55 -35.13
N THR A 15 -4.42 12.54 -34.91
CA THR A 15 -4.03 13.88 -34.43
C THR A 15 -4.14 14.07 -32.91
N ALA A 16 -4.55 13.05 -32.16
CA ALA A 16 -4.57 13.07 -30.67
C ALA A 16 -3.47 12.21 -30.02
N PHE A 17 -2.45 11.78 -30.78
CA PHE A 17 -1.42 10.84 -30.34
C PHE A 17 -0.05 11.47 -30.02
N ILE A 18 0.04 12.80 -30.00
CA ILE A 18 1.27 13.53 -29.66
C ILE A 18 0.96 14.49 -28.53
N THR A 19 0.78 13.95 -27.32
CA THR A 19 1.13 14.57 -26.03
C THR A 19 0.58 13.69 -24.90
N GLY A 20 1.47 13.17 -24.05
CA GLY A 20 1.11 12.72 -22.71
C GLY A 20 0.86 11.21 -22.53
N SER A 21 1.90 10.52 -22.05
CA SER A 21 1.86 9.50 -21.01
C SER A 21 0.66 8.53 -21.00
N SER A 22 0.83 7.36 -21.64
CA SER A 22 0.09 6.14 -21.32
C SER A 22 0.90 4.93 -21.78
N SER A 23 1.46 4.17 -20.84
CA SER A 23 2.07 2.87 -21.13
C SER A 23 0.98 1.86 -21.46
N PHE A 24 0.68 1.66 -22.74
CA PHE A 24 -0.10 0.51 -23.21
C PHE A 24 0.84 -0.62 -23.62
N MET A 25 0.67 -1.77 -22.97
CA MET A 25 1.36 -3.01 -23.30
C MET A 25 0.76 -3.57 -24.60
N LEU A 26 1.45 -3.39 -25.72
CA LEU A 26 1.13 -4.09 -26.96
C LEU A 26 1.44 -5.59 -26.77
N TRP A 27 0.42 -6.43 -26.89
CA TRP A 27 0.60 -7.87 -27.06
C TRP A 27 1.18 -8.13 -28.45
N PHE A 28 2.49 -8.31 -28.54
CA PHE A 28 3.07 -8.96 -29.70
C PHE A 28 2.81 -10.46 -29.57
N VAL A 29 1.97 -11.00 -30.44
CA VAL A 29 1.94 -12.45 -30.71
C VAL A 29 3.30 -12.79 -31.31
N VAL A 30 4.20 -13.30 -30.47
CA VAL A 30 5.48 -13.85 -30.93
C VAL A 30 5.16 -15.12 -31.71
N PRO A 31 5.47 -15.22 -33.01
CA PRO A 31 5.26 -16.46 -33.74
C PRO A 31 6.14 -17.54 -33.11
N THR A 32 5.55 -18.71 -32.90
CA THR A 32 6.18 -19.95 -32.44
C THR A 32 7.61 -20.09 -32.94
N PHE A 33 8.59 -20.00 -32.04
CA PHE A 33 9.96 -20.37 -32.34
C PHE A 33 10.00 -21.89 -32.56
N GLN A 34 10.29 -22.32 -33.78
CA GLN A 34 10.68 -23.69 -34.06
C GLN A 34 12.04 -23.95 -33.40
N GLU A 35 12.10 -24.96 -32.53
CA GLU A 35 13.36 -25.49 -32.01
C GLU A 35 14.19 -26.09 -33.15
N SER A 36 15.27 -25.41 -33.51
CA SER A 36 16.38 -26.01 -34.24
C SER A 36 17.70 -25.46 -33.70
N TYR A 37 18.09 -25.92 -32.51
CA TYR A 37 19.46 -25.74 -32.05
C TYR A 37 20.34 -26.81 -32.72
N PRO A 38 21.40 -26.43 -33.47
CA PRO A 38 22.40 -27.38 -33.90
C PRO A 38 23.12 -27.95 -32.67
N LYS A 39 23.15 -29.28 -32.56
CA LYS A 39 23.99 -30.02 -31.61
C LYS A 39 25.45 -29.97 -32.06
N GLU A 40 26.08 -28.80 -32.01
CA GLU A 40 27.53 -28.70 -32.05
C GLU A 40 28.04 -28.22 -30.69
N GLY A 41 28.98 -28.99 -30.15
CA GLY A 41 29.45 -28.83 -28.78
C GLY A 41 29.99 -27.44 -28.52
N TYR A 42 29.33 -26.71 -27.62
CA TYR A 42 29.93 -25.56 -26.98
C TYR A 42 31.15 -26.02 -26.18
N GLY A 43 32.33 -25.94 -26.81
CA GLY A 43 33.59 -26.09 -26.10
C GLY A 43 33.60 -25.11 -24.92
N ARG A 44 33.83 -25.62 -23.71
CA ARG A 44 34.09 -24.78 -22.52
C ARG A 44 35.29 -23.88 -22.83
N LYS A 45 35.05 -22.63 -23.25
CA LYS A 45 36.04 -21.57 -23.05
C LYS A 45 36.25 -21.48 -21.55
N LYS A 46 37.51 -21.61 -21.10
CA LYS A 46 37.90 -21.31 -19.72
C LYS A 46 37.28 -19.95 -19.37
N ARG A 47 36.46 -19.90 -18.32
CA ARG A 47 36.02 -18.63 -17.71
C ARG A 47 37.29 -17.80 -17.52
N GLY A 48 37.37 -16.65 -18.18
CA GLY A 48 38.41 -15.69 -17.85
C GLY A 48 38.28 -15.35 -16.37
N GLU A 49 39.40 -15.42 -15.64
CA GLU A 49 39.52 -14.76 -14.36
C GLU A 49 39.26 -13.27 -14.62
N GLY A 50 38.18 -12.70 -14.07
CA GLY A 50 38.01 -11.24 -14.18
C GLY A 50 36.62 -10.65 -13.97
N LEU A 51 35.54 -11.42 -13.91
CA LEU A 51 34.23 -10.91 -13.49
C LEU A 51 33.53 -11.96 -12.62
N SER A 52 33.73 -11.86 -11.30
CA SER A 52 32.88 -12.53 -10.33
C SER A 52 31.51 -11.85 -10.32
N SER A 53 30.44 -12.62 -10.17
CA SER A 53 29.14 -12.03 -9.84
C SER A 53 29.30 -11.13 -8.61
N PRO A 54 28.69 -9.92 -8.59
CA PRO A 54 28.72 -9.08 -7.41
C PRO A 54 28.19 -9.88 -6.21
N SER A 55 28.81 -9.67 -5.06
CA SER A 55 28.40 -10.32 -3.82
C SER A 55 26.94 -9.97 -3.51
N GLN A 56 26.22 -10.93 -2.93
CA GLN A 56 24.89 -10.70 -2.41
C GLN A 56 24.94 -9.53 -1.41
N PRO A 57 24.14 -8.48 -1.59
CA PRO A 57 24.09 -7.40 -0.62
C PRO A 57 23.51 -7.91 0.70
N VAL A 58 24.15 -7.60 1.82
CA VAL A 58 23.63 -7.95 3.14
C VAL A 58 23.42 -6.69 3.99
N LYS A 59 22.56 -6.84 5.00
CA LYS A 59 22.20 -5.80 5.95
C LYS A 59 23.44 -5.24 6.61
N GLY A 60 23.54 -3.91 6.66
CA GLY A 60 24.67 -3.19 7.25
C GLY A 60 25.88 -2.99 6.34
N GLU A 61 25.99 -3.69 5.21
CA GLU A 61 27.10 -3.49 4.25
C GLU A 61 26.80 -2.40 3.20
N LEU A 62 25.52 -2.07 3.04
CA LEU A 62 25.10 -1.00 2.14
C LEU A 62 24.96 0.32 2.90
N ARG A 63 25.35 1.42 2.25
CA ARG A 63 25.12 2.80 2.71
C ARG A 63 24.38 3.61 1.64
N ILE A 64 23.60 4.59 2.10
CA ILE A 64 23.00 5.60 1.23
C ILE A 64 24.01 6.72 1.02
N ASP A 65 24.25 7.09 -0.23
CA ASP A 65 25.12 8.19 -0.65
C ASP A 65 24.40 9.01 -1.72
N GLY A 66 23.69 10.06 -1.28
CA GLY A 66 22.75 10.81 -2.10
C GLY A 66 21.63 9.91 -2.62
N GLU A 67 21.54 9.79 -3.94
CA GLU A 67 20.56 8.94 -4.64
C GLU A 67 21.02 7.48 -4.83
N TRP A 68 22.26 7.15 -4.44
CA TRP A 68 22.86 5.84 -4.72
C TRP A 68 22.94 4.98 -3.45
N LEU A 69 22.63 3.69 -3.61
CA LEU A 69 23.10 2.66 -2.68
C LEU A 69 24.53 2.29 -3.04
N LYS A 70 25.41 2.25 -2.04
CA LYS A 70 26.80 1.86 -2.21
C LYS A 70 27.20 0.74 -1.25
N ASP A 71 28.04 -0.17 -1.72
CA ASP A 71 28.62 -1.23 -0.89
C ASP A 71 29.91 -0.78 -0.19
N SER A 72 30.53 -1.71 0.55
CA SER A 72 31.79 -1.52 1.27
C SER A 72 32.99 -1.18 0.36
N GLU A 73 32.89 -1.46 -0.94
CA GLU A 73 33.90 -1.11 -1.96
C GLU A 73 33.57 0.20 -2.68
N ASN A 74 32.56 0.95 -2.22
CA ASN A 74 32.09 2.22 -2.80
C ASN A 74 31.51 2.07 -4.22
N ARG A 75 31.13 0.86 -4.64
CA ARG A 75 30.48 0.60 -5.93
C ARG A 75 29.01 0.95 -5.83
N ARG A 76 28.41 1.40 -6.94
CA ARG A 76 26.95 1.63 -7.02
C ARG A 76 26.23 0.30 -7.13
N VAL A 77 25.29 0.04 -6.22
CA VAL A 77 24.51 -1.19 -6.19
C VAL A 77 23.15 -0.95 -6.82
N LEU A 78 22.82 -1.76 -7.83
CA LEU A 78 21.50 -1.80 -8.45
C LEU A 78 20.76 -3.04 -7.98
N LEU A 79 19.72 -2.84 -7.16
CA LEU A 79 18.85 -3.91 -6.71
C LEU A 79 17.87 -4.27 -7.84
N ARG A 80 18.04 -5.46 -8.44
CA ARG A 80 17.14 -5.96 -9.51
C ARG A 80 16.42 -7.21 -9.02
N GLY A 81 15.10 -7.14 -9.07
CA GLY A 81 14.25 -8.10 -8.40
C GLY A 81 12.81 -8.11 -8.89
N VAL A 82 11.98 -8.86 -8.17
CA VAL A 82 10.54 -8.96 -8.39
C VAL A 82 9.77 -8.89 -7.08
N ASN A 83 8.48 -8.58 -7.16
CA ASN A 83 7.54 -8.81 -6.07
C ASN A 83 7.34 -10.32 -5.90
N LEU A 84 7.44 -10.81 -4.67
CA LEU A 84 7.14 -12.19 -4.32
C LEU A 84 6.03 -12.19 -3.28
N GLY A 85 4.80 -12.46 -3.73
CA GLY A 85 3.69 -12.59 -2.78
C GLY A 85 2.28 -12.25 -3.24
N GLY A 86 1.94 -12.27 -4.53
CA GLY A 86 0.53 -12.09 -4.94
C GLY A 86 -0.42 -13.07 -4.24
N SER A 87 0.04 -14.31 -3.98
CA SER A 87 -0.68 -15.31 -3.19
C SER A 87 -0.68 -15.04 -1.68
N SER A 88 0.24 -14.21 -1.16
CA SER A 88 0.32 -13.81 0.25
C SER A 88 -0.82 -12.89 0.69
N LYS A 89 -1.60 -12.36 -0.26
CA LYS A 89 -2.75 -11.50 -0.01
C LYS A 89 -3.95 -12.23 0.60
N MET A 90 -3.95 -13.56 0.57
CA MET A 90 -5.06 -14.39 1.02
C MET A 90 -4.57 -15.57 1.87
N PRO A 91 -5.32 -15.98 2.91
CA PRO A 91 -5.02 -17.20 3.66
C PRO A 91 -4.99 -18.44 2.73
N VAL A 92 -4.27 -19.48 3.16
CA VAL A 92 -4.23 -20.75 2.44
C VAL A 92 -5.64 -21.36 2.35
N GLY A 93 -5.96 -21.92 1.18
CA GLY A 93 -7.24 -22.59 0.94
C GLY A 93 -8.45 -21.68 0.68
N LEU A 94 -8.34 -20.38 0.93
CA LEU A 94 -9.43 -19.43 0.69
C LEU A 94 -9.37 -18.81 -0.71
N ARG A 95 -10.54 -18.39 -1.22
CA ARG A 95 -10.71 -17.86 -2.58
C ARG A 95 -11.36 -16.48 -2.56
N THR A 96 -10.99 -15.62 -3.50
CA THR A 96 -11.55 -14.26 -3.57
C THR A 96 -12.94 -14.22 -4.21
N ASN A 97 -13.36 -15.26 -4.93
CA ASN A 97 -14.59 -15.26 -5.72
C ASN A 97 -15.79 -15.91 -5.00
N ASP A 98 -15.64 -16.31 -3.74
CA ASP A 98 -16.72 -16.85 -2.93
C ASP A 98 -16.59 -16.43 -1.46
N ALA A 99 -17.62 -16.72 -0.67
CA ALA A 99 -17.73 -16.31 0.73
C ALA A 99 -16.61 -16.87 1.64
N SER A 100 -15.95 -17.98 1.27
CA SER A 100 -14.82 -18.51 2.05
C SER A 100 -13.68 -17.50 2.16
N GLY A 101 -13.53 -16.62 1.16
CA GLY A 101 -12.56 -15.54 1.15
C GLY A 101 -12.71 -14.51 2.27
N LEU A 102 -13.76 -14.57 3.07
CA LEU A 102 -14.00 -13.72 4.24
C LEU A 102 -14.11 -14.52 5.54
N GLU A 103 -13.69 -15.79 5.55
CA GLU A 103 -13.54 -16.57 6.79
C GLU A 103 -12.48 -15.92 7.69
N ARG A 104 -12.75 -15.95 9.00
CA ARG A 104 -11.95 -15.31 10.06
C ARG A 104 -11.30 -16.34 10.97
N LYS A 105 -11.93 -17.50 11.16
CA LYS A 105 -11.52 -18.47 12.18
C LYS A 105 -10.74 -19.62 11.56
N GLY A 106 -9.68 -20.03 12.25
CA GLY A 106 -8.86 -21.17 11.82
C GLY A 106 -8.20 -20.95 10.47
N ILE A 107 -7.98 -19.69 10.10
CA ILE A 107 -7.24 -19.33 8.89
C ILE A 107 -5.75 -19.44 9.16
N THR A 108 -4.95 -19.62 8.11
CA THR A 108 -3.49 -19.60 8.22
C THR A 108 -2.88 -18.99 6.97
N PHE A 109 -1.78 -18.29 7.16
CA PHE A 109 -0.93 -17.79 6.08
C PHE A 109 0.38 -18.58 5.95
N VAL A 110 0.60 -19.59 6.81
CA VAL A 110 1.74 -20.51 6.70
C VAL A 110 1.66 -21.24 5.36
N GLY A 111 2.73 -21.19 4.57
CA GLY A 111 2.73 -21.69 3.20
C GLY A 111 2.32 -20.67 2.13
N ARG A 112 2.25 -19.38 2.46
CA ARG A 112 2.16 -18.28 1.49
C ARG A 112 3.47 -17.50 1.39
N PRO A 113 4.05 -17.30 0.20
CA PRO A 113 3.41 -17.45 -1.11
C PRO A 113 3.32 -18.88 -1.65
N PHE A 114 4.11 -19.80 -1.09
CA PHE A 114 4.17 -21.21 -1.47
C PHE A 114 4.60 -22.08 -0.25
N PRO A 115 4.33 -23.40 -0.24
CA PRO A 115 4.81 -24.31 0.80
C PRO A 115 6.34 -24.23 0.98
N LEU A 116 6.83 -24.44 2.21
CA LEU A 116 8.25 -24.27 2.53
C LEU A 116 9.14 -25.28 1.77
N GLU A 117 8.61 -26.48 1.54
CA GLU A 117 9.25 -27.55 0.78
C GLU A 117 9.43 -27.22 -0.71
N GLU A 118 8.61 -26.33 -1.26
CA GLU A 118 8.70 -25.85 -2.66
C GLU A 118 9.60 -24.62 -2.79
N ALA A 119 10.02 -24.02 -1.67
CA ALA A 119 10.74 -22.75 -1.66
C ALA A 119 12.06 -22.80 -2.44
N ASP A 120 12.84 -23.87 -2.31
CA ASP A 120 14.13 -23.99 -3.00
C ASP A 120 13.96 -24.00 -4.52
N GLU A 121 12.95 -24.71 -5.04
CA GLU A 121 12.68 -24.76 -6.48
C GLU A 121 12.33 -23.37 -7.03
N HIS A 122 11.46 -22.64 -6.33
CA HIS A 122 11.06 -21.29 -6.74
C HIS A 122 12.22 -20.29 -6.67
N LEU A 123 13.02 -20.33 -5.60
CA LEU A 123 14.14 -19.42 -5.40
C LEU A 123 15.29 -19.72 -6.36
N GLU A 124 15.61 -20.99 -6.61
CA GLU A 124 16.59 -21.41 -7.62
C GLU A 124 16.19 -20.93 -9.01
N ARG A 125 14.91 -21.01 -9.36
CA ARG A 125 14.38 -20.50 -10.63
C ARG A 125 14.61 -18.99 -10.78
N LEU A 126 14.31 -18.21 -9.73
CA LEU A 126 14.52 -16.76 -9.74
C LEU A 126 16.02 -16.41 -9.83
N ALA A 127 16.88 -17.11 -9.09
CA ALA A 127 18.32 -16.94 -9.14
C ALA A 127 18.89 -17.29 -10.53
N CYS A 128 18.41 -18.36 -11.16
CA CYS A 128 18.78 -18.74 -12.53
C CYS A 128 18.41 -17.69 -13.58
N TRP A 129 17.38 -16.88 -13.34
CA TRP A 129 17.03 -15.73 -14.18
C TRP A 129 17.88 -14.48 -13.90
N GLY A 130 18.81 -14.56 -12.94
CA GLY A 130 19.69 -13.47 -12.56
C GLY A 130 19.05 -12.47 -11.59
N LEU A 131 17.93 -12.81 -10.97
CA LEU A 131 17.31 -11.98 -9.94
C LEU A 131 18.07 -12.17 -8.62
N THR A 132 18.40 -11.05 -7.98
CA THR A 132 19.21 -11.04 -6.74
C THR A 132 18.49 -10.33 -5.60
N PHE A 133 17.29 -9.81 -5.87
CA PHE A 133 16.52 -9.03 -4.91
C PHE A 133 15.03 -9.41 -4.96
N LEU A 134 14.35 -9.38 -3.82
CA LEU A 134 12.90 -9.56 -3.75
C LEU A 134 12.25 -8.49 -2.88
N ARG A 135 11.08 -8.03 -3.33
CA ARG A 135 10.08 -7.39 -2.48
C ARG A 135 9.19 -8.48 -1.91
N PHE A 136 9.36 -8.82 -0.64
CA PHE A 136 8.69 -9.93 0.01
C PHE A 136 7.44 -9.46 0.74
N LEU A 137 6.26 -9.83 0.25
CA LEU A 137 4.99 -9.31 0.77
C LEU A 137 4.57 -10.05 2.04
N VAL A 138 4.21 -9.28 3.06
CA VAL A 138 3.56 -9.75 4.30
C VAL A 138 2.38 -8.84 4.60
N THR A 139 1.19 -9.38 4.81
CA THR A 139 0.05 -8.58 5.24
C THR A 139 0.01 -8.47 6.76
N TRP A 140 -0.55 -7.38 7.29
CA TRP A 140 -0.76 -7.24 8.74
C TRP A 140 -1.64 -8.38 9.29
N GLU A 141 -2.66 -8.77 8.54
CA GLU A 141 -3.53 -9.90 8.87
C GLU A 141 -2.74 -11.20 9.01
N ALA A 142 -1.77 -11.48 8.14
CA ALA A 142 -0.96 -12.69 8.27
C ALA A 142 -0.20 -12.77 9.59
N VAL A 143 0.23 -11.63 10.14
CA VAL A 143 0.94 -11.56 11.42
C VAL A 143 0.01 -11.59 12.62
N GLU A 144 -1.20 -11.01 12.52
CA GLU A 144 -2.05 -10.69 13.67
C GLU A 144 -3.55 -10.93 13.39
N HIS A 145 -3.92 -12.06 12.77
CA HIS A 145 -5.31 -12.34 12.39
C HIS A 145 -6.22 -12.72 13.58
N GLU A 146 -5.70 -13.43 14.58
CA GLU A 146 -6.51 -13.93 15.71
C GLU A 146 -7.09 -12.80 16.58
N GLY A 147 -6.37 -11.68 16.69
CA GLY A 147 -6.80 -10.52 17.45
C GLY A 147 -5.66 -9.57 17.80
N PRO A 148 -6.00 -8.38 18.34
CA PRO A 148 -5.01 -7.39 18.72
C PRO A 148 -4.05 -7.94 19.79
N GLY A 149 -2.75 -7.85 19.52
CA GLY A 149 -1.65 -8.37 20.33
C GLY A 149 -1.39 -9.89 20.21
N VAL A 150 -2.13 -10.62 19.35
CA VAL A 150 -2.00 -12.08 19.21
C VAL A 150 -1.29 -12.41 17.91
N TYR A 151 0.03 -12.55 17.99
CA TYR A 151 0.88 -12.80 16.81
C TYR A 151 0.94 -14.28 16.43
N ASP A 152 0.79 -14.59 15.14
CA ASP A 152 0.99 -15.93 14.60
C ASP A 152 2.49 -16.27 14.56
N ARG A 153 2.95 -16.99 15.58
CA ARG A 153 4.35 -17.41 15.71
C ARG A 153 4.76 -18.47 14.68
N GLU A 154 3.81 -19.26 14.19
CA GLU A 154 4.07 -20.26 13.16
C GLU A 154 4.31 -19.57 11.82
N TYR A 155 3.48 -18.59 11.47
CA TYR A 155 3.68 -17.77 10.27
C TYR A 155 5.00 -16.99 10.32
N LEU A 156 5.31 -16.33 11.44
CA LEU A 156 6.59 -15.61 11.60
C LEU A 156 7.80 -16.55 11.41
N THR A 157 7.72 -17.77 11.96
CA THR A 157 8.75 -18.80 11.79
C THR A 157 8.89 -19.23 10.32
N TYR A 158 7.75 -19.48 9.67
CA TYR A 158 7.71 -19.82 8.25
C TYR A 158 8.32 -18.72 7.37
N VAL A 159 7.99 -17.44 7.59
CA VAL A 159 8.56 -16.32 6.82
C VAL A 159 10.07 -16.25 6.95
N ARG A 160 10.60 -16.40 8.18
CA ARG A 160 12.05 -16.47 8.40
C ARG A 160 12.69 -17.61 7.62
N ASP A 161 12.09 -18.80 7.64
CA ASP A 161 12.67 -19.97 6.99
C ASP A 161 12.66 -19.84 5.45
N VAL A 162 11.63 -19.22 4.86
CA VAL A 162 11.61 -18.87 3.42
C VAL A 162 12.67 -17.82 3.08
N ILE A 163 12.77 -16.74 3.87
CA ILE A 163 13.76 -15.69 3.66
C ILE A 163 15.19 -16.22 3.82
N ARG A 164 15.42 -17.12 4.77
CA ARG A 164 16.72 -17.78 4.95
C ARG A 164 17.11 -18.61 3.73
N LYS A 165 16.16 -19.34 3.15
CA LYS A 165 16.38 -20.03 1.85
C LYS A 165 16.68 -19.03 0.75
N ALA A 166 15.99 -17.89 0.68
CA ALA A 166 16.33 -16.85 -0.31
C ALA A 166 17.79 -16.40 -0.15
N GLY A 167 18.25 -16.24 1.10
CA GLY A 167 19.65 -15.98 1.42
C GLY A 167 20.62 -17.04 0.89
N GLN A 168 20.29 -18.32 1.07
CA GLN A 168 21.08 -19.45 0.57
C GLN A 168 21.19 -19.48 -0.97
N HIS A 169 20.20 -18.93 -1.67
CA HIS A 169 20.19 -18.77 -3.13
C HIS A 169 20.80 -17.44 -3.61
N GLY A 170 21.44 -16.67 -2.72
CA GLY A 170 22.09 -15.40 -3.07
C GLY A 170 21.10 -14.24 -3.29
N ILE A 171 19.89 -14.35 -2.76
CA ILE A 171 18.81 -13.39 -2.94
C ILE A 171 18.58 -12.58 -1.66
N SER A 172 18.71 -11.27 -1.77
CA SER A 172 18.40 -10.33 -0.70
C SER A 172 16.95 -9.86 -0.78
N VAL A 173 16.39 -9.42 0.33
CA VAL A 173 14.99 -9.04 0.41
C VAL A 173 14.82 -7.70 1.11
N PHE A 174 13.75 -7.00 0.77
CA PHE A 174 13.09 -6.15 1.74
C PHE A 174 11.68 -6.68 2.00
N VAL A 175 11.23 -6.50 3.24
CA VAL A 175 9.91 -6.92 3.68
C VAL A 175 8.94 -5.79 3.40
N ASP A 176 7.84 -6.11 2.75
CA ASP A 176 6.79 -5.17 2.37
C ASP A 176 5.50 -5.48 3.16
N PRO A 177 5.17 -4.67 4.18
CA PRO A 177 3.86 -4.67 4.82
C PRO A 177 2.76 -4.29 3.82
N HIS A 178 2.24 -5.31 3.15
CA HIS A 178 1.38 -5.15 1.99
C HIS A 178 -0.08 -4.93 2.39
N GLN A 179 -0.75 -4.08 1.63
CA GLN A 179 -2.19 -3.89 1.68
C GLN A 179 -2.65 -3.35 0.32
N ASP A 180 -3.84 -3.75 -0.11
CA ASP A 180 -4.63 -3.04 -1.11
C ASP A 180 -5.97 -2.68 -0.48
N VAL A 181 -6.39 -1.42 -0.63
CA VAL A 181 -7.67 -0.90 -0.14
C VAL A 181 -7.99 -1.33 1.30
N TRP A 182 -7.00 -1.33 2.20
CA TRP A 182 -7.08 -1.67 3.63
C TRP A 182 -7.17 -3.16 4.00
N SER A 183 -8.10 -3.95 3.45
CA SER A 183 -8.46 -5.26 3.99
C SER A 183 -9.25 -6.15 3.02
N ARG A 184 -9.32 -7.46 3.30
CA ARG A 184 -10.19 -8.41 2.56
C ARG A 184 -11.66 -7.99 2.54
N TRP A 185 -12.16 -7.45 3.66
CA TRP A 185 -13.56 -6.99 3.79
C TRP A 185 -13.84 -5.66 3.10
N THR A 186 -12.79 -4.94 2.68
CA THR A 186 -12.90 -3.69 1.93
C THR A 186 -12.57 -3.86 0.44
N GLY A 187 -12.35 -5.11 0.00
CA GLY A 187 -12.19 -5.47 -1.42
C GLY A 187 -10.75 -5.68 -1.87
N GLY A 188 -9.79 -5.75 -0.94
CA GLY A 188 -8.38 -6.01 -1.23
C GLY A 188 -7.74 -6.89 -0.16
N ASP A 189 -6.69 -6.43 0.50
CA ASP A 189 -5.91 -7.18 1.50
C ASP A 189 -5.18 -6.24 2.47
N GLY A 190 -4.54 -6.80 3.50
CA GLY A 190 -3.68 -6.04 4.40
C GLY A 190 -4.07 -6.19 5.87
N ALA A 191 -4.95 -5.32 6.36
CA ALA A 191 -5.36 -5.25 7.76
C ALA A 191 -6.38 -6.35 8.14
N PRO A 192 -6.26 -6.92 9.35
CA PRO A 192 -7.21 -7.92 9.86
C PRO A 192 -8.58 -7.33 10.17
N ALA A 193 -9.63 -8.16 10.11
CA ALA A 193 -11.03 -7.77 10.34
C ALA A 193 -11.28 -7.01 11.66
N TRP A 194 -10.53 -7.34 12.72
CA TRP A 194 -10.72 -6.72 14.02
C TRP A 194 -10.44 -5.21 14.01
N THR A 195 -9.70 -4.69 13.03
CA THR A 195 -9.50 -3.25 12.85
C THR A 195 -10.79 -2.53 12.46
N LEU A 196 -11.58 -3.13 11.57
CA LEU A 196 -12.90 -2.65 11.15
C LEU A 196 -13.91 -2.77 12.29
N ASP A 197 -13.85 -3.89 13.03
CA ASP A 197 -14.68 -4.12 14.22
C ASP A 197 -14.43 -3.04 15.29
N ALA A 198 -13.17 -2.66 15.50
CA ALA A 198 -12.76 -1.61 16.44
C ALA A 198 -13.31 -0.23 16.05
N ALA A 199 -13.35 0.07 14.75
CA ALA A 199 -13.99 1.28 14.21
C ALA A 199 -15.52 1.25 14.26
N GLY A 200 -16.13 0.10 14.60
CA GLY A 200 -17.58 -0.06 14.78
C GLY A 200 -18.32 -0.59 13.55
N PHE A 201 -17.62 -1.00 12.51
CA PHE A 201 -18.22 -1.63 11.33
C PHE A 201 -18.75 -3.03 11.65
N GLU A 202 -19.82 -3.41 10.95
CA GLU A 202 -20.26 -4.80 10.83
C GLU A 202 -19.69 -5.37 9.52
N VAL A 203 -18.55 -6.06 9.62
CA VAL A 203 -17.75 -6.49 8.47
C VAL A 203 -18.52 -7.36 7.48
N SER A 204 -19.52 -8.11 7.95
CA SER A 204 -20.37 -8.96 7.08
C SER A 204 -21.31 -8.15 6.18
N ARG A 205 -21.52 -6.86 6.46
CA ARG A 205 -22.50 -6.01 5.77
C ARG A 205 -21.89 -4.99 4.82
N LEU A 206 -20.56 -4.86 4.79
CA LEU A 206 -19.88 -3.78 4.07
C LEU A 206 -20.17 -3.78 2.57
N HIS A 207 -20.26 -4.95 1.94
CA HIS A 207 -20.61 -5.07 0.53
C HIS A 207 -22.05 -4.60 0.26
N GLU A 208 -23.00 -5.19 0.99
CA GLU A 208 -24.43 -4.95 0.77
C GLU A 208 -24.83 -3.50 1.08
N SER A 209 -24.22 -2.90 2.10
CA SER A 209 -24.42 -1.49 2.43
C SER A 209 -23.80 -0.52 1.42
N GLY A 210 -22.99 -1.03 0.47
CA GLY A 210 -22.21 -0.22 -0.48
C GLY A 210 -20.97 0.44 0.13
N ALA A 211 -20.62 0.12 1.39
CA ALA A 211 -19.44 0.64 2.08
C ALA A 211 -18.12 0.02 1.58
N ALA A 212 -18.22 -1.13 0.90
CA ALA A 212 -17.17 -1.78 0.15
C ALA A 212 -17.78 -2.48 -1.08
N PHE A 213 -16.92 -2.92 -1.99
CA PHE A 213 -17.24 -3.82 -3.07
C PHE A 213 -16.20 -4.95 -3.07
N THR A 214 -16.66 -6.19 -3.09
CA THR A 214 -15.83 -7.37 -2.81
C THR A 214 -16.17 -8.45 -3.81
N HIS A 215 -15.16 -9.11 -4.38
CA HIS A 215 -15.34 -10.22 -5.31
C HIS A 215 -16.13 -11.37 -4.68
N GLN A 216 -15.94 -11.62 -3.38
CA GLN A 216 -16.55 -12.70 -2.61
C GLN A 216 -18.09 -12.65 -2.62
N HIS A 217 -18.64 -11.44 -2.68
CA HIS A 217 -20.09 -11.21 -2.72
C HIS A 217 -20.61 -10.96 -4.14
N HIS A 218 -19.80 -10.35 -5.01
CA HIS A 218 -20.18 -10.11 -6.39
C HIS A 218 -20.19 -11.40 -7.22
N GLY A 219 -19.23 -12.29 -6.97
CA GLY A 219 -18.96 -13.48 -7.78
C GLY A 219 -18.35 -13.15 -9.14
N ASP A 220 -18.26 -14.19 -9.97
CA ASP A 220 -17.72 -14.10 -11.34
C ASP A 220 -18.81 -13.84 -12.40
N PRO A 221 -18.46 -13.13 -13.50
CA PRO A 221 -17.18 -12.49 -13.75
C PRO A 221 -17.03 -11.17 -12.97
N LEU A 222 -15.88 -10.98 -12.32
CA LEU A 222 -15.55 -9.70 -11.70
C LEU A 222 -15.23 -8.65 -12.78
N PRO A 223 -15.85 -7.45 -12.76
CA PRO A 223 -15.50 -6.40 -13.70
C PRO A 223 -14.03 -5.97 -13.52
N SER A 224 -13.33 -5.76 -14.63
CA SER A 224 -11.91 -5.39 -14.61
C SER A 224 -11.67 -4.09 -13.82
N MET A 225 -10.63 -4.08 -12.99
CA MET A 225 -10.24 -2.93 -12.15
C MET A 225 -11.31 -2.44 -11.16
N MET A 226 -12.31 -3.28 -10.85
CA MET A 226 -13.40 -2.90 -9.96
C MET A 226 -13.00 -2.78 -8.49
N TRP A 227 -11.81 -3.26 -8.12
CA TRP A 227 -11.29 -3.15 -6.76
C TRP A 227 -10.81 -1.74 -6.40
N ILE A 228 -10.25 -0.98 -7.36
CA ILE A 228 -9.66 0.36 -7.12
C ILE A 228 -10.68 1.36 -6.54
N PRO A 229 -11.93 1.45 -7.06
CA PRO A 229 -12.91 2.38 -6.49
C PRO A 229 -13.24 2.15 -5.01
N ASN A 230 -12.83 1.04 -4.39
CA ASN A 230 -12.93 0.87 -2.94
C ASN A 230 -12.15 1.91 -2.14
N HIS A 231 -11.06 2.49 -2.68
CA HIS A 231 -10.36 3.60 -2.01
C HIS A 231 -11.32 4.76 -1.70
N MET A 232 -12.36 4.95 -2.52
CA MET A 232 -13.36 6.01 -2.41
C MET A 232 -14.68 5.53 -1.79
N ARG A 233 -14.68 4.36 -1.13
CA ARG A 233 -15.85 3.86 -0.40
C ARG A 233 -15.66 4.03 1.11
N LEU A 234 -16.80 4.07 1.80
CA LEU A 234 -16.87 4.40 3.22
C LEU A 234 -15.88 3.63 4.09
N ALA A 235 -15.77 2.31 3.91
CA ALA A 235 -14.97 1.48 4.81
C ALA A 235 -13.47 1.77 4.71
N ALA A 236 -12.88 1.63 3.52
CA ALA A 236 -11.45 1.88 3.32
C ALA A 236 -11.10 3.36 3.62
N GLY A 237 -11.88 4.31 3.06
CA GLY A 237 -11.65 5.74 3.29
C GLY A 237 -11.72 6.12 4.77
N THR A 238 -12.68 5.54 5.52
CA THR A 238 -12.76 5.77 6.97
C THR A 238 -11.55 5.20 7.68
N MET A 239 -11.17 3.95 7.41
CA MET A 239 -10.06 3.31 8.12
C MET A 239 -8.73 4.01 7.91
N PHE A 240 -8.41 4.45 6.69
CA PHE A 240 -7.21 5.25 6.43
C PHE A 240 -7.23 6.60 7.15
N THR A 241 -8.37 7.29 7.14
CA THR A 241 -8.53 8.56 7.86
C THR A 241 -8.32 8.37 9.37
N LEU A 242 -8.86 7.29 9.94
CA LEU A 242 -8.68 6.95 11.35
C LEU A 242 -7.23 6.58 11.68
N PHE A 243 -6.59 5.79 10.81
CA PHE A 243 -5.21 5.33 10.98
C PHE A 243 -4.22 6.50 10.98
N PHE A 244 -4.39 7.49 10.10
CA PHE A 244 -3.46 8.60 9.96
C PHE A 244 -3.82 9.83 10.79
N GLY A 245 -5.11 10.21 10.84
CA GLY A 245 -5.59 11.47 11.40
C GLY A 245 -6.72 11.36 12.41
N GLY A 246 -6.94 10.18 13.00
CA GLY A 246 -8.02 9.95 13.96
C GLY A 246 -8.00 10.86 15.20
N ARG A 247 -6.87 11.43 15.60
CA ARG A 247 -6.81 12.41 16.70
C ARG A 247 -7.48 13.74 16.36
N ASP A 248 -7.34 14.19 15.13
CA ASP A 248 -7.88 15.48 14.69
C ASP A 248 -9.30 15.33 14.11
N PHE A 249 -9.55 14.27 13.34
CA PHE A 249 -10.82 14.07 12.65
C PHE A 249 -11.80 13.13 13.37
N ALA A 250 -11.33 12.31 14.32
CA ALA A 250 -12.18 11.42 15.10
C ALA A 250 -11.82 11.40 16.61
N PRO A 251 -11.65 12.56 17.28
CA PRO A 251 -11.16 12.62 18.65
C PRO A 251 -12.00 11.86 19.68
N LEU A 252 -13.30 11.67 19.43
CA LEU A 252 -14.21 10.97 20.34
C LEU A 252 -14.13 9.45 20.21
N LEU A 253 -13.56 8.93 19.12
CA LEU A 253 -13.49 7.50 18.86
C LEU A 253 -12.31 6.90 19.61
N THR A 254 -12.63 6.18 20.69
CA THR A 254 -11.65 5.49 21.53
C THR A 254 -11.88 3.98 21.55
N VAL A 255 -10.78 3.24 21.63
CA VAL A 255 -10.74 1.78 21.80
C VAL A 255 -9.80 1.49 22.95
N GLU A 256 -10.27 0.77 23.95
CA GLU A 256 -9.49 0.45 25.16
C GLU A 256 -8.90 1.71 25.84
N GLY A 257 -9.66 2.81 25.85
CA GLY A 257 -9.27 4.09 26.45
C GLY A 257 -8.24 4.91 25.66
N LYS A 258 -7.82 4.45 24.47
CA LYS A 258 -6.92 5.18 23.57
C LYS A 258 -7.67 5.70 22.36
N ASN A 259 -7.26 6.84 21.80
CA ASN A 259 -7.77 7.28 20.50
C ASN A 259 -7.46 6.20 19.43
N ILE A 260 -8.40 5.97 18.53
CA ILE A 260 -8.31 4.93 17.49
C ILE A 260 -7.05 5.02 16.64
N GLN A 261 -6.55 6.23 16.34
CA GLN A 261 -5.32 6.43 15.60
C GLN A 261 -4.14 5.77 16.31
N ASP A 262 -4.00 6.05 17.60
CA ASP A 262 -2.89 5.51 18.40
C ASP A 262 -3.02 4.01 18.58
N TRP A 263 -4.24 3.53 18.82
CA TRP A 263 -4.52 2.11 18.99
C TRP A 263 -4.17 1.33 17.72
N LEU A 264 -4.62 1.79 16.54
CA LEU A 264 -4.31 1.14 15.26
C LEU A 264 -2.82 1.21 14.92
N GLN A 265 -2.20 2.38 15.03
CA GLN A 265 -0.77 2.53 14.71
C GLN A 265 0.10 1.72 15.69
N GLU A 266 -0.27 1.65 16.97
CA GLU A 266 0.49 0.86 17.95
C GLU A 266 0.45 -0.64 17.63
N HIS A 267 -0.72 -1.21 17.35
CA HIS A 267 -0.81 -2.63 17.00
C HIS A 267 -0.11 -2.93 15.68
N TYR A 268 -0.33 -2.12 14.64
CA TYR A 268 0.36 -2.28 13.36
C TYR A 268 1.89 -2.25 13.52
N ILE A 269 2.42 -1.23 14.20
CA ILE A 269 3.87 -1.10 14.41
C ILE A 269 4.40 -2.27 15.25
N ARG A 270 3.68 -2.71 16.29
CA ARG A 270 4.11 -3.85 17.12
C ARG A 270 4.10 -5.17 16.35
N ALA A 271 3.12 -5.40 15.47
CA ALA A 271 3.10 -6.56 14.59
C ALA A 271 4.32 -6.56 13.65
N MET A 272 4.63 -5.42 13.03
CA MET A 272 5.80 -5.29 12.17
C MET A 272 7.12 -5.38 12.95
N VAL A 273 7.16 -4.91 14.20
CA VAL A 273 8.30 -5.14 15.11
C VAL A 273 8.47 -6.63 15.41
N ALA A 274 7.40 -7.38 15.70
CA ALA A 274 7.50 -8.81 15.96
C ALA A 274 8.08 -9.58 14.75
N LEU A 275 7.70 -9.17 13.53
CA LEU A 275 8.31 -9.67 12.30
C LEU A 275 9.79 -9.27 12.18
N ALA A 276 10.12 -8.00 12.42
CA ALA A 276 11.50 -7.51 12.34
C ALA A 276 12.43 -8.18 13.38
N GLU A 277 11.94 -8.45 14.58
CA GLU A 277 12.67 -9.20 15.61
C GLU A 277 12.93 -10.64 15.17
N THR A 278 11.94 -11.28 14.53
CA THR A 278 12.07 -12.65 14.01
C THR A 278 13.10 -12.76 12.87
N LEU A 279 13.26 -11.69 12.09
CA LEU A 279 14.16 -11.59 10.95
C LEU A 279 15.49 -10.90 11.27
N ARG A 280 15.72 -10.52 12.54
CA ARG A 280 16.87 -9.69 12.94
C ARG A 280 18.21 -10.32 12.54
N ASP A 281 18.35 -11.63 12.66
CA ASP A 281 19.61 -12.32 12.43
C ASP A 281 19.78 -12.80 10.98
N GLU A 282 18.79 -12.55 10.10
CA GLU A 282 18.90 -12.85 8.68
C GLU A 282 19.69 -11.75 7.94
N PRO A 283 20.91 -12.02 7.46
CA PRO A 283 21.77 -11.00 6.86
C PRO A 283 21.24 -10.52 5.51
N ASN A 284 20.47 -11.34 4.80
CA ASN A 284 19.92 -10.99 3.49
C ASN A 284 18.66 -10.10 3.57
N VAL A 285 18.18 -9.73 4.76
CA VAL A 285 17.06 -8.78 4.95
C VAL A 285 17.60 -7.36 4.99
N LEU A 286 17.56 -6.65 3.86
CA LEU A 286 18.11 -5.30 3.74
C LEU A 286 17.27 -4.25 4.47
N GLY A 287 15.97 -4.47 4.62
CA GLY A 287 15.10 -3.49 5.24
C GLY A 287 13.62 -3.83 5.20
N PHE A 288 12.82 -2.86 5.61
CA PHE A 288 11.38 -2.94 5.70
C PHE A 288 10.77 -1.73 4.99
N ASP A 289 9.71 -1.95 4.22
CA ASP A 289 8.79 -0.89 3.83
C ASP A 289 7.92 -0.50 5.02
N THR A 290 7.34 0.69 4.95
CA THR A 290 6.48 1.25 5.99
C THR A 290 5.05 0.77 5.89
N LEU A 291 4.47 0.86 4.70
CA LEU A 291 3.13 0.43 4.31
C LEU A 291 3.06 0.51 2.78
N ASN A 292 2.63 -0.55 2.10
CA ASN A 292 2.43 -0.50 0.64
C ASN A 292 1.45 0.61 0.27
N GLU A 293 1.82 1.45 -0.71
CA GLU A 293 0.94 2.43 -1.36
C GLU A 293 -0.04 3.16 -0.41
N PRO A 294 0.47 3.92 0.59
CA PRO A 294 -0.37 4.49 1.63
C PRO A 294 -1.38 5.48 1.04
N ASN A 295 -2.67 5.28 1.34
CA ASN A 295 -3.75 6.20 1.02
C ASN A 295 -4.17 6.94 2.31
N LEU A 296 -4.32 8.28 2.26
CA LEU A 296 -4.64 9.08 3.45
C LEU A 296 -6.15 9.23 3.70
N GLY A 297 -6.98 8.49 2.97
CA GLY A 297 -8.42 8.47 3.10
C GLY A 297 -9.05 9.81 2.71
N MET A 298 -9.75 10.43 3.65
CA MET A 298 -10.43 11.72 3.44
C MET A 298 -9.56 12.92 3.84
N ILE A 299 -8.39 12.72 4.44
CA ILE A 299 -7.54 13.82 4.92
C ILE A 299 -7.17 14.75 3.75
N GLY A 300 -7.42 16.05 3.90
CA GLY A 300 -7.18 17.04 2.85
C GLY A 300 -8.33 17.19 1.86
N TRP A 301 -9.37 16.35 1.94
CA TRP A 301 -10.51 16.42 1.03
C TRP A 301 -11.29 17.73 1.20
N GLU A 302 -11.31 18.53 0.12
CA GLU A 302 -11.87 19.89 0.15
C GLU A 302 -13.36 19.91 0.47
N ASP A 303 -14.17 19.11 -0.21
CA ASP A 303 -15.62 19.10 -0.01
C ASP A 303 -16.17 17.68 -0.15
N VAL A 304 -16.77 17.15 0.92
CA VAL A 304 -17.29 15.77 0.95
C VAL A 304 -18.44 15.50 -0.03
N ARG A 305 -18.99 16.53 -0.68
CA ARG A 305 -19.95 16.41 -1.79
C ARG A 305 -19.26 16.14 -3.13
N ARG A 306 -17.99 16.50 -3.26
CA ARG A 306 -17.20 16.27 -4.47
C ARG A 306 -16.98 14.77 -4.64
N LYS A 307 -17.17 14.28 -5.87
CA LYS A 307 -16.81 12.91 -6.25
C LYS A 307 -15.36 12.87 -6.68
N SER A 308 -14.69 11.75 -6.42
CA SER A 308 -13.32 11.55 -6.90
C SER A 308 -13.24 11.72 -8.42
N ALA A 309 -12.21 12.44 -8.86
CA ALA A 309 -11.82 12.57 -10.24
C ALA A 309 -10.91 11.42 -10.70
N TYR A 310 -10.25 10.73 -9.77
CA TYR A 310 -9.24 9.71 -10.04
C TYR A 310 -9.73 8.60 -10.97
N LEU A 311 -10.57 7.68 -10.50
CA LEU A 311 -11.12 6.60 -11.29
C LEU A 311 -12.64 6.54 -11.15
N LYS A 312 -13.32 6.83 -12.25
CA LYS A 312 -14.78 6.71 -12.33
C LYS A 312 -15.15 5.35 -12.91
N HIS A 313 -15.44 4.38 -12.07
CA HIS A 313 -15.79 3.03 -12.48
C HIS A 313 -16.81 2.42 -11.49
N GLY A 314 -17.84 1.75 -12.00
CA GLY A 314 -18.95 1.24 -11.21
C GLY A 314 -19.75 2.35 -10.53
N TRP A 315 -20.26 2.08 -9.32
CA TRP A 315 -20.98 3.05 -8.49
C TRP A 315 -20.00 4.06 -7.88
N CYS A 316 -20.13 5.33 -8.26
CA CYS A 316 -19.30 6.44 -7.82
C CYS A 316 -20.10 7.37 -6.90
N ALA A 317 -19.98 7.13 -5.60
CA ALA A 317 -20.55 7.98 -4.55
C ALA A 317 -19.53 9.06 -4.13
N SER A 318 -20.04 10.22 -3.72
CA SER A 318 -19.30 11.17 -2.89
C SER A 318 -19.13 10.64 -1.47
N TRP A 319 -18.29 11.27 -0.66
CA TRP A 319 -18.17 10.92 0.76
C TRP A 319 -19.48 11.12 1.51
N PHE A 320 -20.20 12.22 1.25
CA PHE A 320 -21.50 12.46 1.88
C PHE A 320 -22.57 11.44 1.48
N GLU A 321 -22.60 11.01 0.21
CA GLU A 321 -23.47 9.88 -0.21
C GLU A 321 -23.03 8.58 0.48
N SER A 322 -21.73 8.33 0.62
CA SER A 322 -21.18 7.15 1.31
C SER A 322 -21.52 7.11 2.80
N PHE A 323 -21.55 8.25 3.49
CA PHE A 323 -21.95 8.33 4.89
C PHE A 323 -23.40 7.89 5.09
N GLN A 324 -24.28 8.34 4.19
CA GLN A 324 -25.69 7.98 4.18
C GLN A 324 -25.91 6.51 3.84
N LEU A 325 -25.19 5.97 2.85
CA LEU A 325 -25.20 4.56 2.49
C LEU A 325 -24.81 3.70 3.70
N GLY A 326 -23.77 4.11 4.45
CA GLY A 326 -23.35 3.45 5.69
C GLY A 326 -24.43 3.39 6.78
N GLU A 327 -25.29 4.40 6.85
CA GLU A 327 -26.46 4.45 7.74
C GLU A 327 -27.70 3.72 7.20
N GLY A 328 -27.57 2.96 6.11
CA GLY A 328 -28.67 2.16 5.58
C GLY A 328 -29.60 2.92 4.63
N LYS A 329 -29.23 4.11 4.15
CA LYS A 329 -29.99 4.76 3.08
C LYS A 329 -29.73 4.04 1.75
N ALA A 330 -30.80 3.85 0.96
CA ALA A 330 -30.71 3.44 -0.43
C ALA A 330 -30.61 4.70 -1.31
N LEU A 331 -29.55 4.85 -2.10
CA LEU A 331 -29.31 6.05 -2.90
C LEU A 331 -29.09 5.72 -4.38
N ALA A 332 -29.59 6.57 -5.27
CA ALA A 332 -29.24 6.55 -6.69
C ALA A 332 -27.96 7.36 -6.90
N VAL A 333 -26.83 6.67 -7.08
CA VAL A 333 -25.50 7.29 -7.27
C VAL A 333 -25.06 7.16 -8.73
N ASP A 334 -24.14 8.02 -9.16
CA ASP A 334 -23.62 7.98 -10.53
C ASP A 334 -22.96 6.63 -10.80
N TYR A 335 -23.20 6.08 -11.97
CA TYR A 335 -22.66 4.80 -12.39
C TYR A 335 -21.84 4.98 -13.68
N TYR A 336 -20.62 4.45 -13.70
CA TYR A 336 -19.70 4.55 -14.83
C TYR A 336 -19.30 3.16 -15.30
N TYR A 337 -19.62 2.81 -16.55
CA TYR A 337 -19.15 1.56 -17.16
C TYR A 337 -19.28 1.59 -18.69
N PRO A 338 -18.21 1.37 -19.47
CA PRO A 338 -16.79 1.23 -19.06
C PRO A 338 -16.26 2.45 -18.29
N SER A 339 -15.03 2.38 -17.75
CA SER A 339 -14.45 3.48 -16.94
C SER A 339 -14.61 4.85 -17.61
N TYR A 340 -14.99 5.86 -16.81
CA TYR A 340 -15.27 7.24 -17.21
C TYR A 340 -16.47 7.46 -18.16
N VAL A 341 -17.14 6.39 -18.63
CA VAL A 341 -18.38 6.48 -19.40
C VAL A 341 -19.57 6.50 -18.45
N TRP A 342 -20.14 7.69 -18.21
CA TRP A 342 -21.32 7.83 -17.37
C TRP A 342 -22.52 7.12 -18.00
N ASN A 343 -23.17 6.27 -17.22
CA ASN A 343 -24.28 5.41 -17.64
C ASN A 343 -25.48 5.59 -16.69
N GLY A 344 -25.78 6.85 -16.36
CA GLY A 344 -26.89 7.22 -15.49
C GLY A 344 -26.60 7.07 -14.00
N LYS A 345 -27.67 7.14 -13.21
CA LYS A 345 -27.64 6.83 -11.78
C LYS A 345 -28.19 5.43 -11.55
N LYS A 346 -27.52 4.65 -10.71
CA LYS A 346 -27.98 3.33 -10.26
C LYS A 346 -28.13 3.29 -8.76
N THR A 347 -29.16 2.60 -8.30
CA THR A 347 -29.38 2.38 -6.86
C THR A 347 -28.23 1.57 -6.26
N LEU A 348 -27.73 2.03 -5.12
CA LEU A 348 -26.81 1.32 -4.25
C LEU A 348 -27.48 1.17 -2.87
N ASN A 349 -27.18 0.06 -2.17
CA ASN A 349 -27.79 -0.32 -0.90
C ASN A 349 -29.33 -0.45 -0.95
N ALA A 350 -29.86 -1.16 -1.96
CA ALA A 350 -31.30 -1.37 -2.10
C ALA A 350 -31.93 -2.10 -0.89
N GLY A 351 -31.15 -2.95 -0.21
CA GLY A 351 -31.53 -3.66 1.01
C GLY A 351 -31.59 -2.78 2.27
N ARG A 352 -31.19 -1.50 2.18
CA ARG A 352 -31.15 -0.56 3.32
C ARG A 352 -30.33 -1.09 4.50
N VAL A 353 -29.24 -1.78 4.19
CA VAL A 353 -28.36 -2.41 5.16
C VAL A 353 -27.39 -1.39 5.73
N ARG A 354 -27.27 -1.37 7.06
CA ARG A 354 -26.30 -0.52 7.77
C ARG A 354 -24.92 -1.18 7.73
N ALA A 355 -23.90 -0.39 7.47
CA ALA A 355 -22.49 -0.80 7.54
C ALA A 355 -22.00 -0.94 8.99
N TRP A 356 -22.71 -0.33 9.95
CA TRP A 356 -22.32 -0.23 11.34
C TRP A 356 -22.97 -1.32 12.19
N ARG A 357 -22.29 -1.72 13.27
CA ARG A 357 -22.86 -2.61 14.30
C ARG A 357 -24.07 -2.00 14.99
N GLU A 358 -24.88 -2.86 15.60
CA GLU A 358 -25.98 -2.41 16.44
C GLU A 358 -25.45 -1.54 17.60
N GLY A 359 -26.14 -0.44 17.88
CA GLY A 359 -25.70 0.56 18.87
C GLY A 359 -24.48 1.41 18.45
N ARG A 360 -23.95 1.23 17.24
CA ARG A 360 -22.92 2.11 16.65
C ARG A 360 -23.52 3.00 15.57
N GLU A 361 -23.06 4.25 15.52
CA GLU A 361 -23.40 5.24 14.50
C GLU A 361 -22.17 5.53 13.62
N CYS A 362 -22.39 6.08 12.44
CA CYS A 362 -21.38 6.62 11.56
C CYS A 362 -20.43 7.55 12.31
N VAL A 363 -19.13 7.24 12.26
CA VAL A 363 -18.09 8.03 12.92
C VAL A 363 -18.20 9.51 12.54
N TRP A 364 -18.48 9.82 11.27
CA TRP A 364 -18.57 11.21 10.81
C TRP A 364 -19.85 11.91 11.27
N LYS A 365 -20.93 11.16 11.53
CA LYS A 365 -22.13 11.69 12.17
C LYS A 365 -21.87 12.03 13.65
N GLN A 366 -21.20 11.13 14.37
CA GLN A 366 -20.78 11.35 15.77
C GLN A 366 -19.91 12.61 15.94
N HIS A 367 -19.16 13.00 14.92
CA HIS A 367 -18.30 14.19 14.93
C HIS A 367 -18.97 15.45 14.32
N GLY A 368 -20.29 15.38 14.08
CA GLY A 368 -21.10 16.48 13.59
C GLY A 368 -20.71 16.94 12.19
N VAL A 369 -20.19 16.04 11.35
CA VAL A 369 -19.95 16.32 9.92
C VAL A 369 -21.27 16.44 9.18
N TRP A 370 -22.24 15.61 9.56
CA TRP A 370 -23.59 15.57 9.03
C TRP A 370 -24.55 15.05 10.09
N ASP A 371 -25.86 15.22 9.88
CA ASP A 371 -26.92 14.67 10.72
C ASP A 371 -28.19 14.39 9.89
N VAL A 372 -29.31 14.06 10.54
CA VAL A 372 -30.64 13.97 9.95
C VAL A 372 -31.54 15.07 10.49
N ASP A 373 -32.41 15.64 9.64
CA ASP A 373 -33.43 16.60 10.07
C ASP A 373 -34.63 15.91 10.73
N GLU A 374 -35.63 16.71 11.13
CA GLU A 374 -36.89 16.23 11.73
C GLU A 374 -37.68 15.25 10.84
N ARG A 375 -37.40 15.23 9.52
CA ARG A 375 -38.04 14.35 8.54
C ARG A 375 -37.21 13.10 8.27
N GLY A 376 -36.04 12.95 8.90
CA GLY A 376 -35.10 11.86 8.66
C GLY A 376 -34.23 12.06 7.41
N GLU A 377 -34.24 13.25 6.81
CA GLU A 377 -33.43 13.57 5.64
C GLU A 377 -32.03 13.98 6.02
N ALA A 378 -31.04 13.57 5.22
CA ALA A 378 -29.64 13.79 5.57
C ALA A 378 -29.24 15.24 5.32
N VAL A 379 -28.64 15.88 6.32
CA VAL A 379 -28.18 17.26 6.29
C VAL A 379 -26.66 17.29 6.51
N LEU A 380 -25.94 17.85 5.54
CA LEU A 380 -24.50 18.07 5.67
C LEU A 380 -24.24 19.34 6.50
N LEU A 381 -23.44 19.22 7.56
CA LEU A 381 -23.16 20.31 8.50
C LEU A 381 -21.77 20.93 8.27
N LYS A 382 -20.77 20.11 7.95
CA LYS A 382 -19.37 20.53 7.77
C LYS A 382 -18.81 19.98 6.45
N PRO A 383 -19.07 20.65 5.30
CA PRO A 383 -18.61 20.18 4.00
C PRO A 383 -17.09 20.05 3.89
N HIS A 384 -16.34 20.93 4.56
CA HIS A 384 -14.88 21.05 4.49
C HIS A 384 -14.15 20.37 5.68
N TYR A 385 -14.82 19.43 6.37
CA TYR A 385 -14.34 18.88 7.65
C TYR A 385 -12.93 18.30 7.61
N PHE A 386 -12.54 17.70 6.48
CA PHE A 386 -11.23 17.05 6.35
C PHE A 386 -10.13 17.94 5.76
N GLN A 387 -10.49 19.14 5.29
CA GLN A 387 -9.56 20.07 4.65
C GLN A 387 -8.75 20.88 5.67
N GLU A 388 -9.34 21.19 6.82
CA GLU A 388 -8.76 22.11 7.80
C GLU A 388 -8.83 21.56 9.22
N VAL A 389 -7.75 21.78 9.97
CA VAL A 389 -7.66 21.50 11.40
C VAL A 389 -7.24 22.77 12.12
N ARG A 390 -8.03 23.20 13.11
CA ARG A 390 -7.79 24.42 13.92
C ARG A 390 -7.56 25.68 13.06
N GLY A 391 -8.31 25.82 11.96
CA GLY A 391 -8.24 26.97 11.06
C GLY A 391 -7.05 26.99 10.11
N ARG A 392 -6.32 25.87 9.98
CA ARG A 392 -5.21 25.70 9.04
C ARG A 392 -5.52 24.56 8.08
N LYS A 393 -5.33 24.80 6.78
CA LYS A 393 -5.36 23.75 5.76
C LYS A 393 -4.30 22.69 6.06
N VAL A 394 -4.70 21.43 6.02
CA VAL A 394 -3.78 20.32 6.32
C VAL A 394 -2.84 20.05 5.15
N ASN A 395 -1.60 19.70 5.46
CA ASN A 395 -0.68 19.05 4.54
C ASN A 395 -0.71 17.55 4.88
N ALA A 396 -1.43 16.75 4.10
CA ALA A 396 -1.72 15.36 4.45
C ALA A 396 -0.43 14.55 4.69
N MET A 397 0.58 14.74 3.82
CA MET A 397 1.88 14.09 3.95
C MET A 397 2.67 14.56 5.17
N GLY A 398 2.86 15.87 5.31
CA GLY A 398 3.67 16.45 6.39
C GLY A 398 3.04 16.31 7.78
N ASP A 399 1.72 16.51 7.89
CA ASP A 399 0.99 16.52 9.16
C ASP A 399 0.65 15.11 9.66
N TYR A 400 0.52 14.10 8.79
CA TYR A 400 0.03 12.77 9.20
C TYR A 400 0.90 11.59 8.75
N PHE A 401 1.31 11.53 7.48
CA PHE A 401 2.16 10.42 6.99
C PHE A 401 3.56 10.46 7.63
N VAL A 402 4.23 11.62 7.62
CA VAL A 402 5.58 11.78 8.17
C VAL A 402 5.65 11.44 9.67
N PRO A 403 4.72 11.87 10.54
CA PRO A 403 4.70 11.42 11.93
C PRO A 403 4.56 9.91 12.11
N PHE A 404 3.69 9.26 11.33
CA PHE A 404 3.57 7.80 11.33
C PHE A 404 4.89 7.14 10.90
N LEU A 405 5.46 7.60 9.78
CA LEU A 405 6.74 7.14 9.24
C LEU A 405 7.85 7.23 10.30
N ARG A 406 7.98 8.36 11.00
CA ARG A 406 8.97 8.51 12.08
C ARG A 406 8.77 7.50 13.22
N ARG A 407 7.53 7.25 13.64
CA ARG A 407 7.19 6.24 14.67
C ARG A 407 7.60 4.84 14.20
N PHE A 408 7.23 4.49 12.96
CA PHE A 408 7.56 3.20 12.36
C PHE A 408 9.08 3.00 12.24
N MET A 409 9.79 3.96 11.62
CA MET A 409 11.25 3.93 11.47
C MET A 409 11.97 3.74 12.81
N THR A 410 11.54 4.47 13.84
CA THR A 410 12.14 4.39 15.18
C THR A 410 11.96 3.00 15.77
N ALA A 411 10.75 2.44 15.67
CA ALA A 411 10.45 1.11 16.20
C ALA A 411 11.20 0.00 15.46
N ILE A 412 11.21 0.03 14.13
CA ILE A 412 11.89 -0.98 13.31
C ILE A 412 13.40 -0.90 13.48
N ARG A 413 14.02 0.29 13.49
CA ARG A 413 15.47 0.41 13.70
C ARG A 413 15.91 -0.07 15.07
N LYS A 414 15.06 0.08 16.09
CA LYS A 414 15.30 -0.52 17.41
C LYS A 414 15.24 -2.04 17.37
N ALA A 415 14.29 -2.59 16.60
CA ALA A 415 14.06 -4.03 16.49
C ALA A 415 15.03 -4.76 15.54
N SER A 416 15.52 -4.11 14.49
CA SER A 416 16.50 -4.62 13.53
C SER A 416 17.47 -3.50 13.13
N PRO A 417 18.54 -3.28 13.92
CA PRO A 417 19.56 -2.29 13.61
C PRO A 417 20.21 -2.53 12.25
N GLY A 418 20.54 -1.45 11.53
CA GLY A 418 21.16 -1.52 10.20
C GLY A 418 20.18 -1.79 9.05
N SER A 419 18.89 -2.02 9.33
CA SER A 419 17.86 -2.13 8.29
C SER A 419 17.57 -0.77 7.65
N PHE A 420 17.45 -0.77 6.32
CA PHE A 420 16.85 0.33 5.59
C PHE A 420 15.36 0.42 5.88
N ILE A 421 14.84 1.64 5.73
CA ILE A 421 13.40 1.88 5.68
C ILE A 421 13.09 2.33 4.26
N PHE A 422 12.36 1.48 3.55
CA PHE A 422 11.79 1.80 2.26
C PHE A 422 10.49 2.59 2.50
N ILE A 423 10.22 3.52 1.61
CA ILE A 423 9.06 4.40 1.68
C ILE A 423 8.44 4.37 0.30
N ASP A 424 7.27 3.76 0.20
CA ASP A 424 6.44 3.90 -0.98
C ASP A 424 5.85 5.32 -1.06
N ARG A 425 5.57 5.78 -2.28
CA ARG A 425 4.89 7.06 -2.46
C ARG A 425 3.45 6.92 -2.00
N ASP A 426 2.90 7.99 -1.44
CA ASP A 426 1.48 8.03 -1.17
C ASP A 426 0.70 7.88 -2.48
N THR A 427 -0.36 7.11 -2.40
CA THR A 427 -1.36 7.01 -3.46
C THR A 427 -2.48 7.99 -3.18
N ASP A 428 -2.15 9.23 -2.78
CA ASP A 428 -3.14 10.30 -2.76
C ASP A 428 -3.49 10.66 -4.20
N PHE A 429 -4.55 10.02 -4.66
CA PHE A 429 -5.01 10.02 -6.02
C PHE A 429 -5.61 11.36 -6.49
N GLU A 430 -5.75 12.33 -5.59
CA GLU A 430 -6.28 13.66 -5.88
C GLU A 430 -5.24 14.77 -5.72
N ASP A 431 -3.99 14.45 -5.38
CA ASP A 431 -2.90 15.42 -5.28
C ASP A 431 -2.12 15.53 -6.60
N PRO A 432 -2.30 16.61 -7.40
CA PRO A 432 -1.47 16.87 -8.58
C PRO A 432 -0.04 17.31 -8.22
N THR A 433 0.27 17.52 -6.92
CA THR A 433 1.53 18.06 -6.41
C THR A 433 2.46 17.01 -5.78
N ALA A 434 2.44 15.79 -6.32
CA ALA A 434 3.41 14.70 -6.06
C ALA A 434 4.92 15.07 -6.21
N GLU A 435 5.24 16.36 -6.32
CA GLU A 435 6.54 17.00 -6.10
C GLU A 435 7.01 16.99 -4.63
N HIS A 436 6.15 16.72 -3.63
CA HIS A 436 6.50 16.88 -2.21
C HIS A 436 6.45 15.59 -1.38
N CYS A 437 7.04 14.49 -1.87
CA CYS A 437 7.58 13.52 -0.91
C CYS A 437 8.66 14.28 -0.11
N PRO A 438 8.51 14.46 1.22
CA PRO A 438 9.43 15.28 1.98
C PRO A 438 10.85 14.74 1.78
N ARG A 439 11.73 15.59 1.25
CA ARG A 439 13.16 15.24 1.20
C ARG A 439 13.63 15.13 2.64
N PHE A 440 13.80 13.90 3.11
CA PHE A 440 14.48 13.63 4.37
C PHE A 440 15.97 13.94 4.15
N SER A 441 16.36 15.21 4.28
CA SER A 441 17.77 15.54 4.36
C SER A 441 18.31 14.92 5.66
N GLN A 442 19.40 14.15 5.58
CA GLN A 442 20.16 13.73 6.76
C GLN A 442 20.90 14.89 7.44
N ARG A 443 20.62 16.14 7.05
CA ARG A 443 21.25 17.32 7.64
C ARG A 443 20.57 17.59 8.97
N SER A 444 21.17 17.07 10.04
CA SER A 444 21.09 17.72 11.34
C SER A 444 21.59 19.15 11.16
N GLU A 445 20.68 20.11 11.13
CA GLU A 445 20.96 21.55 10.98
C GLU A 445 21.91 22.09 12.07
N GLY A 446 22.24 21.30 13.10
CA GLY A 446 23.21 21.67 14.14
C GLY A 446 24.68 21.35 13.83
N VAL A 447 25.01 20.47 12.88
CA VAL A 447 26.41 20.06 12.64
C VAL A 447 27.12 20.97 11.63
N GLU A 448 26.38 21.56 10.67
CA GLU A 448 26.96 22.54 9.73
C GLU A 448 27.29 23.87 10.44
N GLN A 449 26.50 24.29 11.44
CA GLN A 449 26.79 25.51 12.21
C GLN A 449 28.01 25.40 13.12
N GLU A 450 28.25 24.23 13.72
CA GLU A 450 29.47 24.00 14.52
C GLU A 450 30.71 23.92 13.63
N GLN A 451 30.62 23.30 12.45
CA GLN A 451 31.73 23.21 11.50
C GLN A 451 32.05 24.54 10.80
N GLU A 452 31.05 25.37 10.50
CA GLU A 452 31.26 26.71 9.96
C GLU A 452 31.86 27.65 11.03
N GLN A 453 31.43 27.55 12.30
CA GLN A 453 32.03 28.34 13.38
C GLN A 453 33.46 27.90 13.72
N GLU A 454 33.78 26.61 13.67
CA GLU A 454 35.15 26.12 13.86
C GLU A 454 36.06 26.57 12.70
N GLN A 455 35.58 26.58 11.45
CA GLN A 455 36.35 27.07 10.30
C GLN A 455 36.55 28.60 10.30
N GLU A 456 35.56 29.38 10.75
CA GLU A 456 35.70 30.83 10.92
C GLU A 456 36.69 31.16 12.05
N GLN A 457 36.68 30.41 13.16
CA GLN A 457 37.65 30.58 14.26
C GLN A 457 39.08 30.17 13.87
N GLU A 458 39.26 29.12 13.07
CA GLU A 458 40.59 28.75 12.55
C GLU A 458 41.13 29.81 11.57
N GLN A 459 40.28 30.39 10.72
CA GLN A 459 40.70 31.46 9.80
C GLN A 459 41.01 32.78 10.51
N GLU A 460 40.29 33.14 11.57
CA GLU A 460 40.61 34.31 12.39
C GLU A 460 41.93 34.11 13.16
N GLN A 461 42.21 32.90 13.67
CA GLN A 461 43.48 32.60 14.34
C GLN A 461 44.68 32.58 13.39
N GLU A 462 44.50 32.13 12.14
CA GLU A 462 45.57 32.21 11.12
C GLU A 462 45.86 33.66 10.70
N GLN A 463 44.84 34.52 10.62
CA GLN A 463 45.03 35.95 10.30
C GLN A 463 45.67 36.75 11.45
N GLU A 464 45.42 36.38 12.71
CA GLU A 464 46.10 37.00 13.86
C GLU A 464 47.56 36.54 14.02
N GLN A 465 47.95 35.38 13.47
CA GLN A 465 49.35 34.93 13.47
C GLN A 465 50.19 35.51 12.32
N GLU A 466 49.55 36.05 11.28
CA GLU A 466 50.22 36.72 10.15
C GLU A 466 50.40 38.25 10.33
N GLN A 467 49.87 38.84 11.41
CA GLN A 467 50.13 40.23 11.84
C GLN A 467 51.14 40.29 12.98
#